data_AF-A0A6J3EEV2-F1
#
_entry.id   AF-A0A6J3EEV2-F1
#
_cell.length_a   1.000
_cell.length_b   1.000
_cell.length_c   1.000
_cell.angle_alpha   90.00
_cell.angle_beta   90.00
_cell.angle_gamma   90.00
#
_symmetry.space_group_name_H-M   'P 1'
#
loop_
_entity.id
_entity.type
_entity.pdbx_description
1 polymer ?
#
loop_
_entity_poly.entity_id
_entity_poly.type
_entity_poly.pdbx_seq_one_letter_code
_entity_poly.pdbx_strand_id
1 'polypeptide(L)'
;MAAAAGPVAAAAAGSEPAGPGEEAGAGPQCPGPARLARLPLARVKALVKADPDVTLASQEAVFVLARATELFVETIAKDAYVYAQQGKRKTLQRKDLDNAIEAIDEFAFLEGTLD
;
A
#
# COMPACT_ATOMS: atom_id res chain seq x y z
N MET A 1 49.67 -7.00 -38.79
CA MET A 1 48.24 -6.66 -38.70
C MET A 1 48.13 -5.47 -37.76
N ALA A 2 47.59 -4.37 -38.26
CA ALA A 2 47.67 -3.02 -37.67
C ALA A 2 46.75 -2.80 -36.47
N ALA A 3 47.12 -1.89 -35.57
CA ALA A 3 46.29 -0.74 -35.18
C ALA A 3 47.02 0.11 -34.13
N ALA A 4 47.35 1.34 -34.52
CA ALA A 4 47.64 2.46 -33.64
C ALA A 4 46.43 3.41 -33.64
N ALA A 5 46.43 4.33 -32.67
CA ALA A 5 45.60 5.54 -32.52
C ALA A 5 44.28 5.40 -31.74
N GLY A 6 44.27 6.04 -30.56
CA GLY A 6 43.07 6.71 -30.04
C GLY A 6 42.72 7.94 -30.90
N PRO A 7 41.59 8.62 -30.62
CA PRO A 7 41.70 9.70 -29.64
C PRO A 7 40.52 9.83 -28.67
N VAL A 8 40.77 10.67 -27.67
CA VAL A 8 39.87 11.16 -26.64
C VAL A 8 38.93 12.24 -27.23
N ALA A 9 37.69 12.28 -26.79
CA ALA A 9 36.84 13.46 -26.89
C ALA A 9 36.06 13.62 -25.57
N ALA A 10 36.24 14.79 -24.98
CA ALA A 10 35.69 15.22 -23.71
C ALA A 10 34.49 16.16 -23.90
N ALA A 11 33.73 16.30 -22.81
CA ALA A 11 33.01 17.49 -22.35
C ALA A 11 31.65 17.89 -22.99
N ALA A 12 30.60 17.88 -22.17
CA ALA A 12 29.79 19.04 -21.72
C ALA A 12 28.53 18.50 -20.99
N ALA A 13 28.39 18.60 -19.67
CA ALA A 13 28.07 19.77 -18.83
C ALA A 13 26.60 20.23 -18.90
N GLY A 14 25.90 20.07 -17.76
CA GLY A 14 24.72 20.84 -17.31
C GLY A 14 23.41 20.59 -18.06
N SER A 15 22.23 20.53 -17.46
CA SER A 15 21.79 21.13 -16.19
C SER A 15 20.50 20.44 -15.74
N GLU A 16 20.33 20.28 -14.43
CA GLU A 16 19.00 20.16 -13.81
C GLU A 16 18.15 21.39 -14.15
N PRO A 17 16.81 21.26 -14.08
CA PRO A 17 16.17 22.09 -13.07
C PRO A 17 15.10 21.35 -12.25
N ALA A 18 15.03 21.77 -10.99
CA ALA A 18 14.03 21.39 -10.00
C ALA A 18 12.73 22.21 -10.14
N GLY A 19 11.58 21.50 -10.13
CA GLY A 19 10.21 21.88 -9.68
C GLY A 19 9.58 23.22 -10.11
N PRO A 20 8.34 23.57 -9.68
CA PRO A 20 7.24 22.80 -9.05
C PRO A 20 5.92 22.89 -9.86
N GLY A 21 4.86 22.14 -9.50
CA GLY A 21 3.56 22.32 -10.15
C GLY A 21 2.48 21.32 -9.73
N GLU A 22 1.71 21.69 -8.73
CA GLU A 22 0.40 21.12 -8.42
C GLU A 22 -0.60 21.55 -9.50
N GLU A 23 -1.20 20.59 -10.22
CA GLU A 23 -2.40 20.85 -11.02
C GLU A 23 -3.43 19.72 -10.85
N ALA A 24 -4.51 20.09 -10.17
CA ALA A 24 -5.77 19.39 -10.16
C ALA A 24 -6.42 19.52 -11.55
N GLY A 25 -6.39 18.45 -12.33
CA GLY A 25 -7.11 18.34 -13.60
C GLY A 25 -8.31 17.40 -13.50
N ALA A 26 -9.51 17.96 -13.29
CA ALA A 26 -10.77 17.26 -13.50
C ALA A 26 -11.02 17.13 -15.01
N GLY A 27 -10.62 15.99 -15.59
CA GLY A 27 -10.94 15.59 -16.96
C GLY A 27 -11.99 14.46 -17.02
N PRO A 28 -12.61 14.21 -18.19
CA PRO A 28 -13.71 13.26 -18.32
C PRO A 28 -13.25 11.86 -17.95
N GLN A 29 -13.96 11.21 -17.02
CA GLN A 29 -13.66 9.85 -16.58
C GLN A 29 -13.92 8.87 -17.72
N CYS A 30 -12.88 8.60 -18.51
CA CYS A 30 -12.79 7.39 -19.32
C CYS A 30 -13.04 6.17 -18.42
N PRO A 31 -13.71 5.09 -18.89
CA PRO A 31 -13.86 3.88 -18.10
C PRO A 31 -12.44 3.32 -17.88
N GLY A 32 -11.92 3.63 -16.69
CA GLY A 32 -10.49 3.59 -16.43
C GLY A 32 -9.92 2.17 -16.52
N PRO A 33 -8.61 2.04 -16.80
CA PRO A 33 -7.94 0.76 -16.74
C PRO A 33 -8.24 0.11 -15.38
N ALA A 34 -8.49 -1.20 -15.39
CA ALA A 34 -8.82 -1.99 -14.21
C ALA A 34 -8.05 -1.47 -12.99
N ARG A 35 -8.76 -0.97 -11.97
CA ARG A 35 -8.13 -0.47 -10.76
C ARG A 35 -7.31 -1.61 -10.17
N LEU A 36 -5.99 -1.53 -10.31
CA LEU A 36 -5.06 -2.59 -9.91
C LEU A 36 -5.12 -2.84 -8.39
N ALA A 37 -5.55 -1.83 -7.62
CA ALA A 37 -5.94 -1.92 -6.22
C ALA A 37 -7.31 -1.22 -6.01
N ARG A 38 -8.15 -1.81 -5.16
CA ARG A 38 -9.42 -1.27 -4.68
C ARG A 38 -9.21 -0.11 -3.70
N LEU A 39 -8.12 -0.16 -2.92
CA LEU A 39 -7.77 0.89 -1.97
C LEU A 39 -7.07 2.09 -2.65
N PRO A 40 -7.39 3.35 -2.28
CA PRO A 40 -6.71 4.51 -2.84
C PRO A 40 -5.23 4.57 -2.44
N LEU A 41 -4.32 4.41 -3.42
CA LEU A 41 -2.87 4.38 -3.16
C LEU A 41 -2.34 5.65 -2.48
N ALA A 42 -2.91 6.81 -2.79
CA ALA A 42 -2.55 8.07 -2.14
C ALA A 42 -2.81 8.03 -0.62
N ARG A 43 -3.90 7.38 -0.19
CA ARG A 43 -4.23 7.24 1.23
C ARG A 43 -3.32 6.23 1.92
N VAL A 44 -3.01 5.13 1.26
CA VAL A 44 -2.05 4.12 1.76
C VAL A 44 -0.68 4.76 1.97
N LYS A 45 -0.20 5.53 0.98
CA LYS A 45 1.07 6.26 1.09
C LYS A 45 1.07 7.27 2.26
N ALA A 46 -0.03 7.98 2.47
CA ALA A 46 -0.14 8.93 3.58
C ALA A 46 -0.08 8.24 4.95
N LEU A 47 -0.68 7.05 5.10
CA LEU A 47 -0.61 6.25 6.33
C LEU A 47 0.82 5.73 6.57
N VAL A 48 1.50 5.25 5.53
CA VAL A 48 2.91 4.81 5.63
C VAL A 48 3.83 5.95 6.06
N LYS A 49 3.60 7.18 5.56
CA LYS A 49 4.37 8.37 5.92
C LYS A 49 3.90 9.07 7.21
N ALA A 50 2.89 8.52 7.90
CA ALA A 50 2.51 9.01 9.22
C ALA A 50 3.56 8.60 10.28
N ASP A 51 4.35 7.57 9.98
CA ASP A 51 5.52 7.18 10.76
C ASP A 51 6.68 8.17 10.50
N PRO A 52 7.21 8.84 11.54
CA PRO A 52 8.30 9.81 11.40
C PRO A 52 9.62 9.20 10.90
N ASP A 53 9.81 7.89 11.08
CA ASP A 53 11.03 7.20 10.64
C ASP A 53 10.97 6.81 9.15
N VAL A 54 9.81 6.94 8.50
CA VAL A 54 9.62 6.60 7.08
C VAL A 54 9.84 7.82 6.17
N THR A 55 11.05 7.92 5.63
CA THR A 55 11.45 9.04 4.75
C THR A 55 10.97 8.88 3.30
N LEU A 56 11.09 7.66 2.73
CA LEU A 56 10.75 7.35 1.36
C LEU A 56 9.88 6.09 1.27
N ALA A 57 8.85 6.14 0.44
CA ALA A 57 8.00 4.99 0.10
C ALA A 57 7.87 4.90 -1.42
N SER A 58 8.37 3.80 -2.01
CA SER A 58 8.30 3.55 -3.45
C SER A 58 6.86 3.25 -3.89
N GLN A 59 6.54 3.50 -5.16
CA GLN A 59 5.20 3.23 -5.70
C GLN A 59 4.86 1.73 -5.64
N GLU A 60 5.83 0.85 -5.88
CA GLU A 60 5.65 -0.60 -5.80
C GLU A 60 5.35 -1.06 -4.37
N ALA A 61 6.06 -0.54 -3.37
CA ALA A 61 5.80 -0.87 -1.96
C ALA A 61 4.39 -0.43 -1.54
N VAL A 62 3.97 0.78 -1.91
CA VAL A 62 2.60 1.27 -1.65
C VAL A 62 1.55 0.41 -2.34
N PHE A 63 1.82 -0.07 -3.55
CA PHE A 63 0.93 -0.95 -4.29
C PHE A 63 0.80 -2.33 -3.61
N VAL A 64 1.92 -2.94 -3.23
CA VAL A 64 1.92 -4.23 -2.51
C VAL A 64 1.19 -4.10 -1.18
N LEU A 65 1.43 -3.02 -0.43
CA LEU A 65 0.73 -2.78 0.82
C LEU A 65 -0.78 -2.67 0.60
N ALA A 66 -1.23 -1.92 -0.42
CA ALA A 66 -2.65 -1.84 -0.75
C ALA A 66 -3.27 -3.22 -1.04
N ARG A 67 -2.57 -4.09 -1.78
CA ARG A 67 -3.06 -5.45 -2.07
C ARG A 67 -3.01 -6.36 -0.85
N ALA A 68 -1.97 -6.24 -0.03
CA ALA A 68 -1.87 -6.96 1.23
C ALA A 68 -3.00 -6.57 2.18
N THR A 69 -3.34 -5.28 2.28
CA THR A 69 -4.46 -4.80 3.11
C THR A 69 -5.81 -5.32 2.59
N GLU A 70 -6.02 -5.44 1.28
CA GLU A 70 -7.23 -6.05 0.72
C GLU A 70 -7.39 -7.51 1.16
N LEU A 71 -6.30 -8.29 1.04
CA LEU A 71 -6.29 -9.69 1.47
C LEU A 71 -6.45 -9.80 2.99
N PHE A 72 -5.79 -8.92 3.75
CA PHE A 72 -5.87 -8.88 5.20
C PHE A 72 -7.31 -8.67 5.69
N VAL A 73 -8.03 -7.70 5.11
CA VAL A 73 -9.44 -7.43 5.46
C VAL A 73 -10.32 -8.63 5.13
N GLU A 74 -10.08 -9.31 4.02
CA GLU A 74 -10.83 -10.52 3.66
C GLU A 74 -10.57 -11.67 4.63
N THR A 75 -9.32 -11.89 5.02
CA THR A 75 -8.92 -12.95 5.95
C THR A 75 -9.51 -12.71 7.34
N ILE A 76 -9.25 -11.55 7.95
CA ILE A 76 -9.73 -11.26 9.31
C ILE A 76 -11.26 -11.25 9.39
N ALA A 77 -11.96 -10.80 8.34
CA ALA A 77 -13.41 -10.85 8.28
C ALA A 77 -13.94 -12.29 8.22
N LYS A 78 -13.29 -13.19 7.49
CA LYS A 78 -13.66 -14.61 7.43
C LYS A 78 -13.44 -15.27 8.78
N ASP A 79 -12.30 -15.04 9.41
CA ASP A 79 -11.95 -15.64 10.70
C ASP A 79 -12.87 -15.14 11.81
N ALA A 80 -13.12 -13.83 11.90
CA ALA A 80 -14.12 -13.26 12.81
C ALA A 80 -15.53 -13.82 12.53
N TYR A 81 -15.90 -14.05 11.26
CA TYR A 81 -17.20 -14.63 10.91
C TYR A 81 -17.35 -16.08 11.40
N VAL A 82 -16.27 -16.85 11.54
CA VAL A 82 -16.32 -18.20 12.14
C VAL A 82 -16.86 -18.13 13.58
N TYR A 83 -16.45 -17.14 14.38
CA TYR A 83 -16.97 -16.94 15.74
C TYR A 83 -18.43 -16.48 15.75
N ALA A 84 -18.84 -15.62 14.80
CA ALA A 84 -20.24 -15.24 14.64
C ALA A 84 -21.13 -16.46 14.36
N GLN A 85 -20.66 -17.38 13.50
CA GLN A 85 -21.39 -18.62 13.17
C GLN A 85 -21.47 -19.61 14.34
N GLN A 86 -20.43 -19.69 15.18
CA GLN A 86 -20.49 -20.47 16.42
C GLN A 86 -21.62 -19.97 17.34
N GLY A 87 -21.86 -18.66 17.35
CA GLY A 87 -22.99 -18.04 18.03
C GLY A 87 -24.35 -18.20 17.32
N LYS A 88 -24.43 -18.98 16.23
CA LYS A 88 -25.61 -19.10 15.33
C LYS A 88 -26.08 -17.76 14.77
N ARG A 89 -25.20 -16.77 14.71
CA ARG A 89 -25.47 -15.44 14.18
C ARG A 89 -24.95 -15.35 12.75
N LYS A 90 -25.65 -14.56 11.94
CA LYS A 90 -25.22 -14.19 10.57
C LYS A 90 -24.71 -12.75 10.49
N THR A 91 -24.75 -12.05 11.62
CA THR A 91 -24.28 -10.67 11.75
C THR A 91 -23.01 -10.68 12.58
N LEU A 92 -21.93 -10.20 11.98
CA LEU A 92 -20.63 -10.04 12.62
C LEU A 92 -20.69 -8.90 13.64
N GLN A 93 -20.22 -9.15 14.85
CA GLN A 93 -20.15 -8.18 15.94
C GLN A 93 -18.69 -7.95 16.35
N ARG A 94 -18.43 -6.84 17.04
CA ARG A 94 -17.08 -6.52 17.53
C ARG A 94 -16.48 -7.64 18.39
N LYS A 95 -17.29 -8.24 19.26
CA LYS A 95 -16.89 -9.40 20.08
C LYS A 95 -16.35 -10.58 19.27
N ASP A 96 -16.86 -10.79 18.04
CA ASP A 96 -16.39 -11.87 17.18
C ASP A 96 -15.00 -11.58 16.61
N LEU A 97 -14.70 -10.29 16.38
CA LEU A 97 -13.38 -9.82 15.98
C LEU A 97 -12.40 -9.91 17.15
N ASP A 98 -12.81 -9.50 18.35
CA ASP A 98 -11.99 -9.60 19.57
C ASP A 98 -11.58 -11.06 19.82
N ASN A 99 -12.54 -12.00 19.74
CA ASN A 99 -12.28 -13.43 19.87
C ASN A 99 -11.33 -13.98 18.79
N ALA A 100 -11.39 -13.45 17.57
CA ALA A 100 -10.48 -13.86 16.50
C ALA A 100 -9.06 -13.36 16.73
N ILE A 101 -8.91 -12.13 17.24
CA ILE A 101 -7.61 -11.53 17.58
C ILE A 101 -6.95 -12.32 18.72
N GLU A 102 -7.69 -12.66 19.77
CA GLU A 102 -7.17 -13.42 20.92
C GLU A 102 -6.78 -14.87 20.56
N ALA A 103 -7.37 -15.44 19.51
CA ALA A 103 -7.20 -16.85 19.16
C ALA A 103 -6.13 -17.10 18.08
N ILE A 104 -5.78 -16.09 17.29
CA ILE A 104 -4.91 -16.22 16.12
C ILE A 104 -3.66 -15.36 16.33
N ASP A 105 -2.50 -16.00 16.48
CA ASP A 105 -1.23 -15.34 16.78
C ASP A 105 -0.83 -14.31 15.70
N GLU A 106 -1.17 -14.58 14.43
CA GLU A 106 -0.94 -13.63 13.32
C GLU A 106 -1.70 -12.30 13.48
N PHE A 107 -2.72 -12.24 14.34
CA PHE A 107 -3.47 -11.03 14.65
C PHE A 107 -3.05 -10.36 15.97
N ALA A 108 -2.06 -10.90 16.69
CA ALA A 108 -1.62 -10.37 17.99
C ALA A 108 -1.19 -8.89 17.94
N PHE A 109 -0.73 -8.39 16.77
CA PHE A 109 -0.40 -6.97 16.59
C PHE A 109 -1.61 -6.02 16.73
N LEU A 110 -2.84 -6.54 16.72
CA LEU A 110 -4.08 -5.80 16.94
C LEU A 110 -4.54 -5.80 18.40
N GLU A 111 -3.92 -6.56 19.30
CA GLU A 111 -4.29 -6.58 20.71
C GLU A 111 -4.22 -5.18 21.33
N GLY A 112 -5.28 -4.77 22.03
CA GLY A 112 -5.37 -3.44 22.65
C GLY A 112 -5.54 -2.26 21.68
N THR A 113 -5.61 -2.48 20.37
CA THR A 113 -5.86 -1.40 19.39
C THR A 113 -7.34 -1.08 19.17
N LEU A 114 -8.22 -1.99 19.55
CA LEU A 114 -9.66 -1.91 19.31
C LEU A 114 -10.47 -1.67 20.59
N ASP A 115 -10.01 -0.86 21.55
CA ASP A 115 -10.80 -0.49 22.76
C ASP A 115 -11.90 0.55 22.46
#